data_AF-A0A174M266-F1
#
_entry.id   AF-A0A174M266-F1
#
_cell.length_a   1.000
_cell.length_b   1.000
_cell.length_c   1.000
_cell.angle_alpha   90.00
_cell.angle_beta   90.00
_cell.angle_gamma   90.00
#
_symmetry.space_group_name_H-M   'P 1'
#
loop_
_entity.id
_entity.type
_entity.pdbx_description
1 polymer ?
#
loop_
_entity_poly.entity_id
_entity_poly.type
_entity_poly.pdbx_seq_one_letter_code
_entity_poly.pdbx_strand_id
1 'polypeptide(L)'
;MKKKTGMYLAIGIIGIALALIARFLLQDYLSDSQSGAMIGIGAGLFGYGIAKWCVGLWGAKNPDLMKINEIEEKDERNQLIRSKAQAISGEILHWLLMAGAWVCIFFDAPLWIVLTLVGAFLLKTILDFILMAYYQHKM
;
A
#
# COMPACT_ATOMS: atom_id res chain seq x y z
N MET A 1 0.29 -2.46 24.17
CA MET A 1 1.06 -2.03 22.98
C MET A 1 2.04 -3.10 22.50
N LYS A 2 2.97 -3.59 23.35
CA LYS A 2 4.02 -4.58 22.97
C LYS A 2 3.54 -5.87 22.28
N LYS A 3 2.39 -6.45 22.69
CA LYS A 3 1.80 -7.64 22.04
C LYS A 3 1.37 -7.40 20.58
N LYS A 4 0.88 -6.19 20.25
CA LYS A 4 0.49 -5.82 18.87
C LYS A 4 1.72 -5.57 18.00
N THR A 5 2.78 -5.00 18.58
CA THR A 5 4.06 -4.75 17.90
C THR A 5 4.73 -6.05 17.45
N GLY A 6 4.71 -7.10 18.29
CA GLY A 6 5.23 -8.43 17.92
C GLY A 6 4.46 -9.11 16.78
N MET A 7 3.16 -8.87 16.69
CA MET A 7 2.32 -9.40 15.60
C MET A 7 2.65 -8.75 14.24
N TYR A 8 2.92 -7.44 14.20
CA TYR A 8 3.35 -6.78 12.96
C TYR A 8 4.74 -7.22 12.50
N LEU A 9 5.63 -7.53 13.44
CA LEU A 9 6.95 -8.11 13.15
C LEU A 9 6.80 -9.52 12.57
N ALA A 10 5.90 -10.35 13.12
CA ALA A 10 5.59 -11.66 12.58
C ALA A 10 5.01 -11.58 11.15
N ILE A 11 4.11 -10.63 10.88
CA ILE A 11 3.60 -10.38 9.53
C ILE A 11 4.73 -9.99 8.56
N GLY A 12 5.69 -9.17 9.02
CA GLY A 12 6.87 -8.83 8.22
C GLY A 12 7.74 -10.05 7.90
N ILE A 13 8.04 -10.88 8.89
CA ILE A 13 8.84 -12.10 8.73
C ILE A 13 8.12 -13.09 7.79
N ILE A 14 6.81 -13.24 7.94
CA ILE A 14 5.99 -14.07 7.05
C ILE A 14 6.03 -13.52 5.61
N GLY A 15 6.00 -12.20 5.42
CA GLY A 15 6.16 -11.56 4.11
C GLY A 15 7.48 -11.91 3.41
N ILE A 16 8.60 -11.88 4.16
CA ILE A 16 9.91 -12.31 3.64
C ILE A 16 9.91 -13.81 3.33
N ALA A 17 9.41 -14.63 4.25
CA ALA A 17 9.35 -16.07 4.06
C ALA A 17 8.54 -16.43 2.80
N LEU A 18 7.41 -15.76 2.58
CA LEU A 18 6.59 -15.96 1.38
C LEU A 18 7.34 -15.57 0.10
N ALA A 19 8.05 -14.43 0.12
CA ALA A 19 8.84 -13.97 -1.04
C ALA A 19 10.03 -14.90 -1.34
N LEU A 20 10.69 -15.43 -0.30
CA LEU A 20 11.81 -16.37 -0.45
C LEU A 20 11.35 -17.76 -0.90
N ILE A 21 10.22 -18.25 -0.38
CA ILE A 21 9.64 -19.55 -0.80
C ILE A 21 9.17 -19.48 -2.26
N ALA A 22 8.54 -18.38 -2.66
CA ALA A 22 8.13 -18.16 -4.05
C ALA A 22 9.34 -18.15 -5.01
N ARG A 23 10.47 -17.56 -4.58
CA ARG A 23 11.67 -17.44 -5.39
C ARG A 23 12.55 -18.68 -5.40
N PHE A 24 12.61 -19.45 -4.31
CA PHE A 24 13.62 -20.51 -4.14
C PHE A 24 13.04 -21.93 -4.16
N LEU A 25 11.77 -22.12 -3.78
CA LEU A 25 11.14 -23.45 -3.66
C LEU A 25 10.10 -23.73 -4.74
N LEU A 26 9.45 -22.68 -5.28
CA LEU A 26 8.37 -22.82 -6.25
C LEU A 26 8.76 -22.34 -7.66
N GLN A 27 10.04 -22.03 -7.89
CA GLN A 27 10.54 -21.58 -9.19
C GLN A 27 10.34 -22.63 -10.30
N ASP A 28 10.36 -23.92 -9.97
CA ASP A 28 10.13 -25.02 -10.93
C ASP A 28 8.63 -25.40 -11.09
N TYR A 29 7.74 -24.91 -10.23
CA TYR A 29 6.33 -25.32 -10.19
C TYR A 29 5.33 -24.20 -10.54
N LEU A 30 5.73 -22.94 -10.43
CA LEU A 30 4.88 -21.79 -10.73
C LEU A 30 5.29 -21.13 -12.05
N SER A 31 4.29 -20.69 -12.83
CA SER A 31 4.55 -19.82 -13.98
C SER A 31 5.20 -18.51 -13.50
N ASP A 32 6.13 -17.95 -14.29
CA ASP A 32 6.88 -16.73 -13.95
C ASP A 32 5.98 -15.58 -13.45
N SER A 33 4.77 -15.46 -13.99
CA SER A 33 3.76 -14.47 -13.59
C SER A 33 3.23 -14.70 -12.16
N GLN A 34 3.00 -15.96 -11.76
CA GLN A 34 2.51 -16.32 -10.43
C GLN A 34 3.61 -16.16 -9.37
N SER A 35 4.85 -16.52 -9.70
CA SER A 35 6.00 -16.29 -8.82
C SER A 35 6.23 -14.78 -8.61
N GLY A 36 6.17 -13.99 -9.67
CA GLY A 36 6.26 -12.53 -9.60
C GLY A 36 5.17 -11.89 -8.74
N ALA A 37 3.91 -12.32 -8.89
CA ALA A 37 2.80 -11.84 -8.07
C ALA A 37 2.98 -12.17 -6.58
N MET A 38 3.43 -13.39 -6.25
CA MET A 38 3.69 -13.80 -4.87
C MET A 38 4.86 -13.02 -4.24
N ILE A 39 5.92 -12.74 -5.00
CA ILE A 39 7.02 -11.89 -4.55
C ILE A 39 6.51 -10.46 -4.27
N GLY A 40 5.69 -9.90 -5.16
CA GLY A 40 5.08 -8.59 -4.99
C GLY A 40 4.22 -8.50 -3.72
N ILE A 41 3.37 -9.50 -3.47
CA ILE A 41 2.54 -9.59 -2.26
C ILE A 41 3.42 -9.75 -1.01
N GLY A 42 4.44 -10.61 -1.06
CA GLY A 42 5.38 -10.82 0.04
C GLY A 42 6.15 -9.56 0.41
N ALA A 43 6.64 -8.81 -0.59
CA ALA A 43 7.32 -7.53 -0.40
C ALA A 43 6.37 -6.45 0.17
N GLY A 44 5.12 -6.40 -0.29
CA GLY A 44 4.12 -5.48 0.24
C GLY A 44 3.77 -5.75 1.71
N LEU A 45 3.54 -7.02 2.06
CA LEU A 45 3.29 -7.45 3.45
C LEU A 45 4.49 -7.17 4.35
N PHE A 46 5.71 -7.38 3.83
CA PHE A 46 6.94 -7.06 4.54
C PHE A 46 7.06 -5.56 4.84
N GLY A 47 6.89 -4.71 3.83
CA GLY A 47 6.94 -3.25 4.00
C GLY A 47 5.89 -2.75 5.00
N TYR A 48 4.66 -3.26 4.93
CA TYR A 48 3.61 -2.94 5.89
C TYR A 48 3.97 -3.40 7.32
N GLY A 49 4.48 -4.63 7.46
CA GLY A 49 4.88 -5.21 8.74
C GLY A 49 5.97 -4.39 9.43
N ILE A 50 7.03 -4.03 8.71
CA ILE A 50 8.12 -3.18 9.24
C ILE A 50 7.61 -1.78 9.59
N ALA A 51 6.85 -1.13 8.71
CA ALA A 51 6.36 0.22 8.97
C ALA A 51 5.53 0.28 10.27
N LYS A 52 4.60 -0.66 10.44
CA LYS A 52 3.77 -0.74 11.65
C LYS A 52 4.57 -1.15 12.89
N TRP A 53 5.59 -1.98 12.73
CA TRP A 53 6.51 -2.33 13.81
C TRP A 53 7.31 -1.12 14.30
N CYS A 54 7.91 -0.34 13.39
CA CYS A 54 8.63 0.90 13.71
C CYS A 54 7.74 1.93 14.42
N VAL A 55 6.53 2.15 13.91
CA VAL A 55 5.54 3.04 14.56
C VAL A 55 5.18 2.53 15.96
N GLY A 56 5.01 1.22 16.14
CA GLY A 56 4.70 0.63 17.43
C GLY A 56 5.86 0.68 18.44
N LEU A 57 7.11 0.64 17.97
CA LEU A 57 8.29 0.87 18.81
C LEU A 57 8.38 2.33 19.24
N TRP A 58 8.16 3.26 18.31
CA TRP A 58 8.21 4.69 18.61
C TRP A 58 7.09 5.11 19.57
N GLY A 59 5.87 4.62 19.35
CA GLY A 59 4.74 4.83 20.25
C GLY A 59 4.91 4.16 21.63
N ALA A 60 5.70 3.10 21.74
CA ALA A 60 6.07 2.51 23.03
C ALA A 60 7.13 3.32 23.78
N LYS A 61 8.00 4.04 23.05
CA LYS A 61 9.03 4.91 23.62
C LYS A 61 8.47 6.26 24.07
N ASN A 62 7.42 6.75 23.39
CA ASN A 62 6.75 8.02 23.69
C ASN A 62 5.22 7.83 23.85
N PRO A 63 4.76 7.33 25.02
CA PRO A 63 3.34 7.01 25.23
C PRO A 63 2.43 8.25 25.24
N ASP A 64 2.95 9.41 25.65
CA ASP A 64 2.16 10.65 25.74
C ASP A 64 1.85 11.22 24.34
N LEU A 65 2.82 11.19 23.43
CA LEU A 65 2.63 11.54 22.03
C LEU A 65 1.62 10.62 21.34
N MET A 66 1.61 9.33 21.68
CA MET A 66 0.65 8.37 21.12
C MET A 66 -0.79 8.71 21.52
N LYS A 67 -1.02 9.13 22.77
CA LYS A 67 -2.34 9.54 23.24
C LYS A 67 -2.80 10.82 22.55
N ILE A 68 -1.89 11.79 22.38
CA ILE A 68 -2.18 13.04 21.65
C ILE A 68 -2.55 12.73 20.20
N ASN A 69 -1.78 11.87 19.51
CA ASN A 69 -2.11 11.43 18.15
C ASN A 69 -3.48 10.72 18.08
N GLU A 70 -3.85 9.92 19.07
CA GLU A 70 -5.15 9.22 19.06
C GLU A 70 -6.33 10.21 19.24
N ILE A 71 -6.12 11.28 20.01
CA ILE A 71 -7.10 12.36 20.16
C ILE A 71 -7.17 13.17 18.87
N GLU A 72 -6.03 13.52 18.29
CA GLU A 72 -5.96 14.25 17.01
C GLU A 72 -6.52 13.44 15.84
N GLU A 73 -6.41 12.11 15.83
CA GLU A 73 -7.00 11.28 14.77
C GLU A 73 -8.54 11.26 14.83
N LYS A 74 -9.11 11.53 16.02
CA LYS A 74 -10.56 11.60 16.23
C LYS A 74 -11.14 13.01 16.09
N ASP A 75 -10.29 14.03 15.97
CA ASP A 75 -10.72 15.42 15.73
C ASP A 75 -11.25 15.58 14.29
N GLU A 76 -12.50 16.04 14.16
CA GLU A 76 -13.18 16.27 12.88
C GLU A 76 -12.36 17.18 11.96
N ARG A 77 -11.71 18.22 12.51
CA ARG A 77 -10.89 19.14 11.70
C ARG A 77 -9.69 18.42 11.09
N ASN A 78 -9.03 17.58 11.87
CA ASN A 78 -7.87 16.84 11.38
C ASN A 78 -8.27 15.75 10.39
N GLN A 79 -9.43 15.12 10.58
CA GLN A 79 -10.01 14.19 9.61
C GLN A 79 -10.29 14.87 8.26
N LEU A 80 -10.81 16.09 8.27
CA LEU A 80 -11.01 16.89 7.04
C LEU A 80 -9.69 17.25 6.35
N ILE A 81 -8.66 17.62 7.11
CA ILE A 81 -7.33 17.91 6.55
C ILE A 81 -6.74 16.65 5.92
N ARG A 82 -6.83 15.51 6.62
CA ARG A 82 -6.31 14.23 6.15
C ARG A 82 -7.05 13.75 4.90
N SER A 83 -8.38 13.85 4.85
CA SER A 83 -9.16 13.46 3.68
C SER A 83 -8.81 14.33 2.46
N LYS A 84 -8.64 15.65 2.65
CA LYS A 84 -8.14 16.55 1.59
C LYS A 84 -6.74 16.19 1.13
N ALA A 85 -5.82 15.94 2.06
CA ALA A 85 -4.45 15.53 1.73
C ALA A 85 -4.43 14.20 0.96
N GLN A 86 -5.28 13.24 1.34
CA GLN A 86 -5.42 11.96 0.64
C GLN A 86 -6.01 12.13 -0.76
N ALA A 87 -6.97 13.04 -0.95
CA ALA A 87 -7.51 13.35 -2.28
C ALA A 87 -6.43 13.93 -3.21
N ILE A 88 -5.70 14.95 -2.74
CA ILE A 88 -4.60 15.58 -3.50
C ILE A 88 -3.48 14.57 -3.78
N SER A 89 -3.09 13.78 -2.77
CA SER A 89 -2.09 12.72 -2.97
C SER A 89 -2.57 11.67 -3.98
N GLY A 90 -3.86 11.36 -4.02
CA GLY A 90 -4.46 10.45 -4.97
C GLY A 90 -4.42 10.97 -6.40
N GLU A 91 -4.60 12.28 -6.60
CA GLU A 91 -4.42 12.93 -7.92
C GLU A 91 -2.95 12.93 -8.37
N ILE A 92 -2.02 13.23 -7.47
CA ILE A 92 -0.58 13.16 -7.78
C ILE A 92 -0.18 11.74 -8.19
N LEU A 93 -0.64 10.73 -7.44
CA LEU A 93 -0.38 9.33 -7.77
C LEU A 93 -0.98 8.95 -9.14
N HIS A 94 -2.14 9.50 -9.48
CA HIS A 94 -2.80 9.25 -10.76
C HIS A 94 -1.96 9.76 -11.93
N TRP A 95 -1.43 10.98 -11.84
CA TRP A 95 -0.50 11.53 -12.83
C TRP A 95 0.82 10.78 -12.87
N LEU A 96 1.33 10.33 -11.72
CA LEU A 96 2.57 9.56 -11.63
C LEU A 96 2.44 8.18 -12.28
N LEU A 97 1.29 7.51 -12.14
CA LEU A 97 1.00 6.26 -12.86
C LEU A 97 0.99 6.47 -14.38
N MET A 98 0.39 7.57 -14.84
CA MET A 98 0.38 7.91 -16.26
C MET A 98 1.79 8.21 -16.78
N ALA A 99 2.55 9.06 -16.07
CA ALA A 99 3.94 9.36 -16.42
C ALA A 99 4.80 8.08 -16.44
N GLY A 100 4.61 7.18 -15.47
CA GLY A 100 5.29 5.88 -15.43
C GLY A 100 4.96 5.01 -16.63
N ALA A 101 3.70 4.98 -17.07
CA ALA A 101 3.29 4.24 -18.27
C ALA A 101 3.96 4.81 -19.54
N TRP A 102 4.03 6.13 -19.67
CA TRP A 102 4.71 6.79 -20.80
C TRP A 102 6.21 6.49 -20.82
N VAL A 103 6.87 6.55 -19.66
CA VAL A 103 8.28 6.17 -19.53
C VAL A 103 8.49 4.70 -19.92
N CYS A 104 7.61 3.80 -19.49
CA CYS A 104 7.69 2.39 -19.87
C CYS A 104 7.57 2.20 -21.40
N ILE A 105 6.69 2.93 -22.07
CA ILE A 105 6.58 2.91 -23.54
C ILE A 105 7.88 3.43 -24.19
N PHE A 106 8.47 4.50 -23.65
CA PHE A 106 9.71 5.08 -24.17
C PHE A 106 10.91 4.12 -24.10
N PHE A 107 10.96 3.28 -23.07
CA PHE A 107 12.03 2.28 -22.89
C PHE A 107 11.72 0.92 -23.54
N ASP A 108 10.72 0.84 -24.43
CA ASP A 108 10.24 -0.42 -25.04
C ASP A 108 9.98 -1.52 -23.99
N ALA A 109 9.43 -1.13 -22.84
CA ALA A 109 9.11 -2.07 -21.78
C ALA A 109 8.01 -3.05 -22.23
N PRO A 110 8.02 -4.29 -21.72
CA PRO A 110 7.00 -5.27 -22.04
C PRO A 110 5.56 -4.75 -21.87
N LEU A 111 4.70 -5.04 -22.85
CA LEU A 111 3.33 -4.51 -22.92
C LEU A 111 2.49 -4.84 -21.67
N TRP A 112 2.77 -5.97 -21.00
CA TRP A 112 2.09 -6.33 -19.75
C TRP A 112 2.39 -5.38 -18.59
N ILE A 113 3.57 -4.72 -18.55
CA ILE A 113 3.92 -3.73 -17.54
C ILE A 113 3.09 -2.45 -17.74
N VAL A 114 3.02 -1.98 -18.99
CA VAL A 114 2.21 -0.82 -19.38
C VAL A 114 0.72 -1.10 -19.09
N LEU A 115 0.24 -2.30 -19.44
CA LEU A 115 -1.14 -2.72 -19.17
C LEU A 115 -1.45 -2.76 -17.67
N THR A 116 -0.49 -3.18 -16.84
CA THR A 116 -0.66 -3.20 -15.38
C THR A 116 -0.74 -1.77 -14.80
N LEU A 117 0.10 -0.85 -15.27
CA LEU A 117 0.06 0.56 -14.87
C LEU A 117 -1.26 1.23 -15.27
N VAL A 118 -1.70 1.04 -16.52
CA VAL A 118 -2.97 1.55 -17.01
C VAL A 118 -4.15 0.89 -16.30
N GLY A 119 -4.07 -0.41 -16.02
CA GLY A 119 -5.07 -1.14 -15.24
C GLY A 119 -5.21 -0.61 -13.82
N ALA A 120 -4.10 -0.34 -13.13
CA ALA A 120 -4.10 0.28 -11.81
C ALA A 120 -4.70 1.70 -11.83
N PHE A 121 -4.40 2.48 -12.88
CA PHE A 121 -4.99 3.79 -13.11
C PHE A 121 -6.52 3.70 -13.25
N LEU A 122 -7.02 2.81 -14.12
CA LEU A 122 -8.46 2.63 -14.33
C LEU A 122 -9.17 2.13 -13.07
N LEU A 123 -8.58 1.18 -12.36
CA LEU A 123 -9.14 0.65 -11.11
C LEU A 123 -9.27 1.77 -10.08
N LYS A 124 -8.26 2.63 -9.95
CA LYS A 124 -8.31 3.81 -9.08
C LYS A 124 -9.46 4.75 -9.49
N THR A 125 -9.61 5.05 -10.78
CA THR A 125 -10.71 5.92 -11.28
C THR A 125 -12.09 5.33 -10.98
N ILE A 126 -12.27 4.04 -11.19
CA ILE A 126 -13.54 3.35 -10.90
C ILE A 126 -13.84 3.42 -9.40
N LEU A 127 -12.84 3.17 -8.55
CA LEU A 127 -13.00 3.24 -7.11
C LEU A 127 -13.35 4.65 -6.65
N ASP A 128 -12.69 5.68 -7.20
CA ASP A 128 -13.02 7.08 -6.92
C ASP A 128 -14.47 7.39 -7.31
N PHE A 129 -14.93 6.90 -8.46
CA PHE A 129 -16.31 7.12 -8.90
C PHE A 129 -17.33 6.44 -7.99
N ILE A 130 -17.09 5.18 -7.60
CA ILE A 130 -17.95 4.43 -6.68
C ILE A 130 -18.00 5.10 -5.32
N LEU A 131 -16.85 5.51 -4.77
CA LEU A 131 -16.77 6.19 -3.48
C LEU A 131 -17.46 7.55 -3.55
N MET A 132 -17.27 8.31 -4.63
CA MET A 132 -17.94 9.59 -4.82
C MET A 132 -19.46 9.41 -4.84
N ALA A 133 -19.97 8.43 -5.59
CA ALA A 133 -21.40 8.11 -5.62
C ALA A 133 -21.94 7.68 -4.25
N TYR A 134 -21.18 6.84 -3.52
CA TYR A 134 -21.55 6.39 -2.18
C TYR A 134 -21.61 7.55 -1.18
N TYR A 135 -20.61 8.43 -1.17
CA TYR A 135 -20.57 9.57 -0.25
C TYR A 135 -21.57 10.67 -0.65
N GLN A 136 -21.86 10.85 -1.94
CA GLN A 136 -22.92 11.75 -2.41
C GLN A 136 -24.32 11.31 -1.96
N HIS A 137 -24.58 10.01 -1.85
CA HIS A 137 -25.87 9.50 -1.37
C HIS A 137 -25.96 9.50 0.17
N LYS A 138 -24.82 9.49 0.86
CA LYS A 138 -24.77 9.38 2.34
C LYS A 138 -24.75 10.73 3.04
N MET A 139 -24.27 11.80 2.39
CA MET A 139 -24.35 13.18 2.86
C MET A 139 -25.59 13.88 2.32
#